data_AF-A0A7K1ZCA5-F1
#
_entry.id   AF-A0A7K1ZCA5-F1
#
_cell.length_a   1.000
_cell.length_b   1.000
_cell.length_c   1.000
_cell.angle_alpha   90.00
_cell.angle_beta   90.00
_cell.angle_gamma   90.00
#
_symmetry.space_group_name_H-M   'P 1'
#
loop_
_entity.id
_entity.type
_entity.pdbx_description
1 polymer ?
#
loop_
_entity_poly.entity_id
_entity_poly.type
_entity_poly.pdbx_seq_one_letter_code
_entity_poly.pdbx_strand_id
1 'polypeptide(L)'
;MPSSISEPENSTQSVKQAVKRPASSEGWLFSVRWILSHLFVLTMVVTMINLGFWQIRRLEERQERNGEISAVLEAEPQEIEELLALPTLPPDHTPALVVGQYLDEHSFLVANRTYDTEPGNWLVTPMELSDGTVVVISRGWVPRLWAAGVHEQDLSVPEGEVVVLGRAFSSVGGGSIGSDEIAILTELNRLDLDRVRELTGLVVADMWVQLDQQQPGVASLPISVPPESLDDGPHLSYAFQWFFFSAGAIVVYGLILRRRHRESLR
;
A
#
# COMPACT_ATOMS: atom_id res chain seq x y z
N MET A 1 -38.22 67.40 86.63
CA MET A 1 -37.76 66.13 87.24
C MET A 1 -37.78 65.06 86.14
N PRO A 2 -36.76 64.18 86.04
CA PRO A 2 -35.81 64.17 84.92
C PRO A 2 -35.77 62.88 84.04
N SER A 3 -34.98 62.95 82.95
CA SER A 3 -34.24 61.88 82.24
C SER A 3 -35.02 60.81 81.45
N SER A 4 -34.57 60.22 80.32
CA SER A 4 -33.36 60.31 79.48
C SER A 4 -33.42 59.19 78.39
N ILE A 5 -33.11 59.52 77.11
CA ILE A 5 -32.36 58.70 76.08
C ILE A 5 -33.04 57.39 75.56
N SER A 6 -33.06 56.92 74.28
CA SER A 6 -32.32 57.11 73.00
C SER A 6 -33.12 56.52 71.80
N GLU A 7 -32.88 57.10 70.61
CA GLU A 7 -33.02 56.69 69.17
C GLU A 7 -32.83 55.19 68.75
N PRO A 8 -32.96 54.76 67.45
CA PRO A 8 -33.36 55.45 66.19
C PRO A 8 -34.19 54.63 65.13
N GLU A 9 -34.35 55.23 63.93
CA GLU A 9 -34.48 54.63 62.57
C GLU A 9 -35.78 53.91 62.13
N ASN A 10 -36.17 53.84 60.85
CA ASN A 10 -35.96 54.60 59.62
C ASN A 10 -36.94 53.98 58.60
N SER A 11 -37.81 54.83 58.04
CA SER A 11 -38.42 54.81 56.70
C SER A 11 -38.44 53.52 55.85
N THR A 12 -39.67 53.07 55.57
CA THR A 12 -40.21 52.87 54.21
C THR A 12 -39.35 52.15 53.16
N GLN A 13 -39.66 50.89 52.84
CA GLN A 13 -39.67 50.43 51.45
C GLN A 13 -40.48 49.14 51.25
N SER A 14 -41.62 49.30 50.58
CA SER A 14 -42.41 48.23 49.95
C SER A 14 -41.58 47.60 48.83
N VAL A 15 -41.00 46.42 49.09
CA VAL A 15 -40.35 45.60 48.06
C VAL A 15 -41.42 44.77 47.37
N LYS A 16 -41.83 45.22 46.17
CA LYS A 16 -42.54 44.40 45.19
C LYS A 16 -41.63 43.21 44.83
N GLN A 17 -41.93 42.03 45.36
CA GLN A 17 -41.38 40.78 44.83
C GLN A 17 -41.92 40.57 43.41
N ALA A 18 -41.13 40.97 42.42
CA ALA A 18 -41.29 40.50 41.06
C ALA A 18 -40.95 39.00 41.05
N VAL A 19 -41.97 38.14 40.94
CA VAL A 19 -41.81 36.73 40.64
C VAL A 19 -41.11 36.64 39.28
N LYS A 20 -39.78 36.42 39.32
CA LYS A 20 -38.96 36.15 38.15
C LYS A 20 -39.40 34.80 37.59
N ARG A 21 -40.24 34.81 36.54
CA ARG A 21 -40.58 33.58 35.81
C ARG A 21 -39.27 32.91 35.36
N PRO A 22 -39.04 31.62 35.63
CA PRO A 22 -37.86 30.94 35.11
C PRO A 22 -37.92 31.01 33.58
N ALA A 23 -36.86 31.53 32.97
CA ALA A 23 -36.67 31.43 31.53
C ALA A 23 -36.76 29.95 31.16
N SER A 24 -37.57 29.63 30.15
CA SER A 24 -37.80 28.28 29.64
C SER A 24 -36.48 27.50 29.52
N SER A 25 -36.41 26.35 30.18
CA SER A 25 -35.25 25.48 30.37
C SER A 25 -34.68 24.84 29.09
N GLU A 26 -35.08 25.31 27.91
CA GLU A 26 -34.73 24.70 26.61
C GLU A 26 -33.63 25.44 25.84
N GLY A 27 -33.29 26.68 26.24
CA GLY A 27 -32.29 27.50 25.52
C GLY A 27 -30.83 27.03 25.64
N TRP A 28 -30.53 26.06 26.51
CA TRP A 28 -29.13 25.62 26.71
C TRP A 28 -28.58 24.83 25.51
N LEU A 29 -29.44 24.09 24.80
CA LEU A 29 -29.09 23.32 23.60
C LEU A 29 -28.57 24.24 22.48
N PHE A 30 -29.05 25.49 22.46
CA PHE A 30 -28.71 26.52 21.48
C PHE A 30 -27.69 27.54 21.99
N SER A 31 -27.08 27.30 23.16
CA SER A 31 -25.93 28.12 23.57
C SER A 31 -24.73 27.79 22.67
N VAL A 32 -23.89 28.80 22.39
CA VAL A 32 -22.74 28.68 21.47
C VAL A 32 -21.87 27.45 21.77
N ARG A 33 -21.62 27.16 23.05
CA ARG A 33 -20.85 25.99 23.48
C ARG A 33 -21.47 24.66 23.03
N TRP A 34 -22.79 24.54 23.11
CA TRP A 34 -23.48 23.32 22.69
C TRP A 34 -23.58 23.24 21.18
N ILE A 35 -23.86 24.34 20.48
CA ILE A 35 -23.81 24.37 19.00
C ILE A 35 -22.46 23.89 18.49
N LEU A 36 -21.35 24.39 19.06
CA LEU A 36 -20.00 23.93 18.71
C LEU A 36 -19.81 22.43 19.01
N SER A 37 -20.35 21.92 20.11
CA SER A 37 -20.30 20.49 20.43
C SER A 37 -21.08 19.64 19.44
N HIS A 38 -22.29 20.05 19.03
CA HIS A 38 -23.08 19.33 18.03
C HIS A 38 -22.34 19.30 16.69
N LEU A 39 -21.80 20.45 16.27
CA LEU A 39 -21.05 20.57 15.02
C LEU A 39 -19.80 19.70 15.05
N PHE A 40 -19.08 19.68 16.17
CA PHE A 40 -17.89 18.85 16.34
C PHE A 40 -18.23 17.36 16.23
N VAL A 41 -19.22 16.88 17.00
CA VAL A 41 -19.62 15.46 16.97
C VAL A 41 -20.17 15.08 15.60
N LEU A 42 -20.97 15.94 14.98
CA LEU A 42 -21.49 15.72 13.63
C LEU A 42 -20.33 15.59 12.62
N THR A 43 -19.38 16.52 12.64
CA THR A 43 -18.20 16.47 11.77
C THR A 43 -17.41 15.19 11.99
N MET A 44 -17.19 14.79 13.24
CA MET A 44 -16.46 13.58 13.58
C MET A 44 -17.16 12.31 13.06
N VAL A 45 -18.47 12.20 13.29
CA VAL A 45 -19.31 11.09 12.80
C VAL A 45 -19.30 11.02 11.28
N VAL A 46 -19.52 12.15 10.59
CA VAL A 46 -19.48 12.22 9.13
C VAL A 46 -18.10 11.80 8.61
N THR A 47 -17.03 12.27 9.25
CA THR A 47 -15.66 11.90 8.89
C THR A 47 -15.45 10.39 9.01
N MET A 48 -15.78 9.80 10.17
CA MET A 48 -15.63 8.35 10.40
C MET A 48 -16.43 7.52 9.40
N ILE A 49 -17.66 7.91 9.08
CA ILE A 49 -18.47 7.21 8.06
C ILE A 49 -17.80 7.30 6.68
N ASN A 50 -17.28 8.47 6.30
CA ASN A 50 -16.55 8.63 5.04
C ASN A 50 -15.28 7.78 5.00
N LEU A 51 -14.54 7.67 6.11
CA LEU A 51 -13.39 6.76 6.22
C LEU A 51 -13.79 5.29 6.09
N GLY A 52 -14.94 4.89 6.65
CA GLY A 52 -15.48 3.54 6.47
C GLY A 52 -15.78 3.22 5.01
N PHE A 53 -16.46 4.12 4.29
CA PHE A 53 -16.70 3.95 2.86
C PHE A 53 -15.44 4.05 2.00
N TRP A 54 -14.46 4.86 2.41
CA TRP A 54 -13.17 4.91 1.75
C TRP A 54 -12.44 3.56 1.85
N GLN A 55 -12.47 2.91 3.01
CA GLN A 55 -11.90 1.58 3.17
C GLN A 55 -12.60 0.53 2.29
N ILE A 56 -13.93 0.58 2.17
CA ILE A 56 -14.68 -0.32 1.27
C ILE A 56 -14.28 -0.11 -0.19
N ARG A 57 -14.25 1.13 -0.68
CA ARG A 57 -13.81 1.40 -2.06
C ARG A 57 -12.39 0.91 -2.30
N ARG A 58 -11.51 1.09 -1.32
CA ARG A 58 -10.12 0.63 -1.44
C ARG A 58 -10.02 -0.90 -1.51
N LEU A 59 -10.89 -1.61 -0.79
CA LEU A 59 -11.04 -3.05 -0.89
C LEU A 59 -11.49 -3.46 -2.30
N GLU A 60 -12.54 -2.83 -2.83
CA GLU A 60 -13.06 -3.11 -4.17
C GLU A 60 -11.98 -2.89 -5.25
N GLU A 61 -11.27 -1.76 -5.20
CA GLU A 61 -10.14 -1.47 -6.09
C GLU A 61 -9.03 -2.55 -6.01
N ARG A 62 -8.77 -3.07 -4.80
CA ARG A 62 -7.76 -4.11 -4.58
C ARG A 62 -8.24 -5.44 -5.15
N GLN A 63 -9.49 -5.81 -4.93
CA GLN A 63 -10.11 -7.04 -5.43
C GLN A 63 -10.18 -7.08 -6.95
N GLU A 64 -10.54 -5.96 -7.59
CA GLU A 64 -10.58 -5.85 -9.04
C GLU A 64 -9.19 -6.11 -9.64
N ARG A 65 -8.16 -5.42 -9.14
CA ARG A 65 -6.76 -5.65 -9.56
C ARG A 65 -6.30 -7.08 -9.30
N ASN A 66 -6.60 -7.63 -8.13
CA ASN A 66 -6.23 -9.00 -7.80
C ASN A 66 -6.92 -10.00 -8.73
N GLY A 67 -8.17 -9.73 -9.12
CA GLY A 67 -8.92 -10.50 -10.10
C GLY A 67 -8.29 -10.47 -11.49
N GLU A 68 -7.85 -9.29 -11.95
CA GLU A 68 -7.11 -9.14 -13.22
C GLU A 68 -5.82 -9.97 -13.22
N ILE A 69 -5.00 -9.85 -12.16
CA ILE A 69 -3.75 -10.61 -12.05
C ILE A 69 -4.04 -12.12 -11.97
N SER A 70 -5.03 -12.53 -11.18
CA SER A 70 -5.39 -13.96 -11.03
C SER A 70 -5.80 -14.56 -12.37
N ALA A 71 -6.63 -13.86 -13.16
CA ALA A 71 -7.08 -14.33 -14.46
C ALA A 71 -5.92 -14.50 -15.45
N VAL A 72 -4.92 -13.63 -15.38
CA VAL A 72 -3.70 -13.74 -16.20
C VAL A 72 -2.86 -14.94 -15.76
N LEU A 73 -2.69 -15.16 -14.46
CA LEU A 73 -1.89 -16.27 -13.91
C LEU A 73 -2.48 -17.66 -14.16
N GLU A 74 -3.79 -17.77 -14.41
CA GLU A 74 -4.48 -19.02 -14.74
C GLU A 74 -4.29 -19.47 -16.20
N ALA A 75 -3.74 -18.61 -17.06
CA ALA A 75 -3.50 -18.94 -18.47
C ALA A 75 -2.39 -20.00 -18.64
N GLU A 76 -2.47 -20.78 -19.71
CA GLU A 76 -1.37 -21.68 -20.09
C GLU A 76 -0.14 -20.87 -20.53
N PRO A 77 1.08 -21.26 -20.12
CA PRO A 77 2.30 -20.62 -20.58
C PRO A 77 2.44 -20.64 -22.11
N GLN A 78 2.72 -19.48 -22.69
CA GLN A 78 2.99 -19.31 -24.13
C GLN A 78 4.47 -19.03 -24.38
N GLU A 79 4.97 -19.39 -25.56
CA GLU A 79 6.34 -19.05 -25.96
C GLU A 79 6.52 -17.52 -25.99
N ILE A 80 7.64 -17.02 -25.46
CA ILE A 80 7.88 -15.58 -25.38
C ILE A 80 7.92 -14.93 -26.77
N GLU A 81 8.38 -15.68 -27.78
CA GLU A 81 8.39 -15.29 -29.18
C GLU A 81 6.97 -15.03 -29.71
N GLU A 82 6.00 -15.87 -29.32
CA GLU A 82 4.58 -15.68 -29.68
C GLU A 82 4.01 -14.42 -29.00
N LEU A 83 4.34 -14.20 -27.72
CA LEU A 83 3.90 -13.02 -26.98
C LEU A 83 4.47 -11.72 -27.57
N LEU A 84 5.74 -11.74 -27.97
CA LEU A 84 6.43 -10.60 -28.60
C LEU A 84 5.93 -10.34 -30.03
N ALA A 85 5.41 -11.34 -30.72
CA ALA A 85 4.83 -11.20 -32.06
C ALA A 85 3.41 -10.61 -32.06
N LEU A 86 2.76 -10.46 -30.90
CA LEU A 86 1.43 -9.88 -30.80
C LEU A 86 1.43 -8.40 -31.21
N PRO A 87 0.36 -7.89 -31.87
CA PRO A 87 0.25 -6.47 -32.21
C PRO A 87 0.27 -5.53 -31.00
N THR A 88 -0.04 -6.06 -29.82
CA THR A 88 -0.02 -5.36 -28.55
C THR A 88 0.50 -6.35 -27.52
N LEU A 89 1.50 -5.93 -26.75
CA LEU A 89 2.08 -6.78 -25.70
C LEU A 89 0.99 -7.21 -24.72
N PRO A 90 1.06 -8.46 -24.24
CA PRO A 90 0.10 -8.97 -23.27
C PRO A 90 0.27 -8.23 -21.92
N PRO A 91 -0.72 -8.32 -21.02
CA PRO A 91 -0.61 -7.76 -19.67
C PRO A 91 0.60 -8.30 -18.90
N ASP A 92 1.08 -7.53 -17.92
CA ASP A 92 2.05 -8.01 -16.95
C ASP A 92 1.53 -9.27 -16.23
N HIS A 93 2.46 -10.11 -15.76
CA HIS A 93 2.21 -11.41 -15.15
C HIS A 93 1.80 -12.53 -16.11
N THR A 94 1.77 -12.29 -17.43
CA THR A 94 1.43 -13.32 -18.42
C THR A 94 2.40 -14.51 -18.32
N PRO A 95 1.92 -15.75 -18.11
CA PRO A 95 2.77 -16.92 -18.06
C PRO A 95 3.52 -17.11 -19.38
N ALA A 96 4.84 -17.25 -19.30
CA ALA A 96 5.73 -17.34 -20.45
C ALA A 96 6.70 -18.52 -20.32
N LEU A 97 6.93 -19.17 -21.46
CA LEU A 97 7.96 -20.17 -21.69
C LEU A 97 9.08 -19.52 -22.51
N VAL A 98 10.31 -19.57 -22.01
CA VAL A 98 11.50 -19.07 -22.70
C VAL A 98 12.47 -20.23 -22.86
N VAL A 99 12.99 -20.42 -24.07
CA VAL A 99 14.01 -21.43 -24.36
C VAL A 99 15.22 -20.74 -24.97
N GLY A 100 16.38 -20.89 -24.34
CA GLY A 100 17.59 -20.22 -24.80
C GLY A 100 18.80 -20.52 -23.94
N GLN A 101 19.88 -19.77 -24.16
CA GLN A 101 21.11 -19.89 -23.40
C GLN A 101 21.35 -18.61 -22.60
N TYR A 102 21.73 -18.75 -21.33
CA TYR A 102 22.06 -17.60 -20.51
C TYR A 102 23.39 -16.96 -20.97
N LEU A 103 23.40 -15.65 -21.05
CA LEU A 103 24.58 -14.82 -21.29
C LEU A 103 25.13 -14.35 -19.94
N ASP A 104 25.87 -15.24 -19.26
CA ASP A 104 26.29 -15.03 -17.87
C ASP A 104 27.23 -13.81 -17.70
N GLU A 105 28.04 -13.52 -18.73
CA GLU A 105 28.91 -12.34 -18.76
C GLU A 105 28.13 -11.01 -18.74
N HIS A 106 26.84 -11.06 -19.04
CA HIS A 106 25.92 -9.92 -19.01
C HIS A 106 24.99 -9.96 -17.79
N SER A 107 25.24 -10.81 -16.80
CA SER A 107 24.51 -10.85 -15.53
C SER A 107 24.68 -9.55 -14.73
N PHE A 108 23.61 -9.10 -14.07
CA PHE A 108 23.61 -7.89 -13.24
C PHE A 108 22.64 -7.94 -12.07
N LEU A 109 22.76 -6.97 -11.16
CA LEU A 109 21.93 -6.83 -9.98
C LEU A 109 20.97 -5.64 -10.10
N VAL A 110 19.71 -5.89 -9.76
CA VAL A 110 18.67 -4.87 -9.59
C VAL A 110 18.55 -4.58 -8.10
N ALA A 111 18.96 -3.39 -7.68
CA ALA A 111 19.11 -3.05 -6.28
C ALA A 111 17.79 -2.94 -5.53
N ASN A 112 17.95 -2.81 -4.21
CA ASN A 112 16.91 -2.34 -3.31
C ASN A 112 15.65 -3.21 -3.27
N ARG A 113 15.85 -4.53 -3.33
CA ARG A 113 14.81 -5.54 -3.20
C ARG A 113 14.76 -6.04 -1.77
N THR A 114 13.56 -6.24 -1.25
CA THR A 114 13.36 -6.85 0.07
C THR A 114 12.63 -8.16 -0.13
N TYR A 115 13.17 -9.24 0.41
CA TYR A 115 12.53 -10.54 0.47
C TYR A 115 12.54 -11.03 1.92
N ASP A 116 11.38 -11.44 2.42
CA ASP A 116 11.21 -11.88 3.82
C ASP A 116 11.86 -10.94 4.86
N THR A 117 11.62 -9.63 4.73
CA THR A 117 12.21 -8.56 5.55
C THR A 117 13.72 -8.33 5.42
N GLU A 118 14.43 -9.13 4.62
CA GLU A 118 15.86 -8.99 4.39
C GLU A 118 16.16 -8.13 3.16
N PRO A 119 17.09 -7.16 3.27
CA PRO A 119 17.52 -6.38 2.13
C PRO A 119 18.40 -7.20 1.18
N GLY A 120 18.18 -7.02 -0.11
CA GLY A 120 18.92 -7.65 -1.18
C GLY A 120 18.68 -6.99 -2.53
N ASN A 121 18.89 -7.77 -3.58
CA ASN A 121 18.87 -7.39 -4.98
C ASN A 121 18.17 -8.51 -5.77
N TRP A 122 17.69 -8.25 -6.98
CA TRP A 122 17.42 -9.34 -7.92
C TRP A 122 18.66 -9.64 -8.74
N LEU A 123 18.97 -10.93 -8.90
CA LEU A 123 19.92 -11.39 -9.90
C LEU A 123 19.20 -11.51 -11.24
N VAL A 124 19.75 -10.84 -12.24
CA VAL A 124 19.19 -10.78 -13.58
C VAL A 124 20.25 -11.25 -14.57
N THR A 125 19.86 -12.14 -15.47
CA THR A 125 20.76 -12.67 -16.51
C THR A 125 20.01 -12.64 -17.85
N PRO A 126 20.55 -11.95 -18.87
CA PRO A 126 20.01 -12.04 -20.22
C PRO A 126 20.10 -13.46 -20.76
N MET A 127 19.13 -13.85 -21.59
CA MET A 127 19.06 -15.14 -22.27
C MET A 127 18.92 -14.89 -23.76
N GLU A 128 19.80 -15.50 -24.56
CA GLU A 128 19.74 -15.47 -26.02
C GLU A 128 18.89 -16.65 -26.52
N LEU A 129 17.91 -16.33 -27.36
CA LEU A 129 16.99 -17.28 -28.00
C LEU A 129 17.59 -17.80 -29.32
N SER A 130 16.96 -18.82 -29.89
CA SER A 130 17.42 -19.46 -31.13
C SER A 130 17.43 -18.53 -32.36
N ASP A 131 16.66 -17.45 -32.34
CA ASP A 131 16.56 -16.44 -33.40
C ASP A 131 17.52 -15.25 -33.19
N GLY A 132 18.31 -15.26 -32.11
CA GLY A 132 19.22 -14.17 -31.70
C GLY A 132 18.55 -13.04 -30.90
N THR A 133 17.24 -13.15 -30.63
CA THR A 133 16.55 -12.24 -29.72
C THR A 133 17.06 -12.44 -28.29
N VAL A 134 17.28 -11.36 -27.54
CA VAL A 134 17.68 -11.45 -26.13
C VAL A 134 16.50 -11.13 -25.23
N VAL A 135 16.16 -12.03 -24.32
CA VAL A 135 15.14 -11.82 -23.28
C VAL A 135 15.83 -11.70 -21.93
N VAL A 136 15.47 -10.70 -21.14
CA VAL A 136 16.04 -10.50 -19.81
C VAL A 136 15.30 -11.38 -18.80
N ILE A 137 16.02 -12.22 -18.06
CA ILE A 137 15.45 -13.11 -17.05
C ILE A 137 15.83 -12.62 -15.65
N SER A 138 14.85 -12.22 -14.84
CA SER A 138 15.03 -12.06 -13.40
C SER A 138 15.00 -13.44 -12.75
N ARG A 139 16.17 -13.96 -12.38
CA ARG A 139 16.35 -15.32 -11.85
C ARG A 139 15.87 -15.45 -10.41
N GLY A 140 15.86 -14.35 -9.65
CA GLY A 140 15.35 -14.32 -8.28
C GLY A 140 16.08 -13.34 -7.38
N TRP A 141 15.81 -13.41 -6.07
CA TRP A 141 16.42 -12.55 -5.07
C TRP A 141 17.76 -13.10 -4.58
N VAL A 142 18.71 -12.18 -4.42
CA VAL A 142 19.98 -12.40 -3.76
C VAL A 142 20.19 -11.36 -2.63
N PRO A 143 20.77 -11.74 -1.50
CA PRO A 143 21.00 -10.86 -0.34
C PRO A 143 22.02 -9.74 -0.56
N ARG A 144 21.87 -8.59 0.12
CA ARG A 144 22.74 -7.39 -0.07
C ARG A 144 24.08 -7.48 0.65
N LEU A 145 24.11 -8.17 1.79
CA LEU A 145 25.25 -8.26 2.68
C LEU A 145 25.63 -9.74 2.83
N TRP A 146 26.53 -10.30 2.02
CA TRP A 146 27.27 -11.51 2.44
C TRP A 146 28.68 -11.63 1.85
N ALA A 147 29.65 -11.06 2.58
CA ALA A 147 30.97 -11.63 2.71
C ALA A 147 30.92 -12.73 3.80
N ALA A 148 30.79 -14.01 3.43
CA ALA A 148 31.20 -15.18 4.26
C ALA A 148 30.80 -16.57 3.71
N GLY A 149 30.12 -16.73 2.55
CA GLY A 149 29.75 -18.11 2.15
C GLY A 149 29.07 -18.36 0.81
N VAL A 150 28.59 -17.33 0.09
CA VAL A 150 28.14 -17.50 -1.29
C VAL A 150 29.39 -17.56 -2.17
N HIS A 151 29.65 -18.73 -2.75
CA HIS A 151 30.69 -18.86 -3.75
C HIS A 151 30.11 -18.39 -5.08
N GLU A 152 30.93 -17.82 -5.96
CA GLU A 152 30.51 -17.43 -7.33
C GLU A 152 29.78 -18.58 -8.06
N GLN A 153 30.15 -19.83 -7.71
CA GLN A 153 29.51 -21.06 -8.16
C GLN A 153 28.02 -21.17 -7.79
N ASP A 154 27.57 -20.58 -6.67
CA ASP A 154 26.17 -20.58 -6.24
C ASP A 154 25.29 -19.66 -7.09
N LEU A 155 25.87 -18.74 -7.85
CA LEU A 155 25.17 -17.83 -8.76
C LEU A 155 25.27 -18.26 -10.23
N SER A 156 25.99 -19.35 -10.50
CA SER A 156 26.23 -19.86 -11.85
C SER A 156 24.93 -20.19 -12.59
N VAL A 157 25.00 -20.09 -13.90
CA VAL A 157 23.95 -20.55 -14.82
C VAL A 157 24.22 -21.99 -15.26
N PRO A 158 23.18 -22.79 -15.56
CA PRO A 158 23.39 -24.07 -16.22
C PRO A 158 24.09 -23.87 -17.58
N GLU A 159 24.99 -24.79 -17.93
CA GLU A 159 25.60 -24.79 -19.26
C GLU A 159 24.60 -25.25 -20.33
N GLY A 160 24.60 -24.56 -21.47
CA GLY A 160 23.79 -24.91 -22.63
C GLY A 160 22.37 -24.36 -22.59
N GLU A 161 21.46 -25.04 -23.30
CA GLU A 161 20.07 -24.63 -23.43
C GLU A 161 19.29 -24.85 -22.13
N VAL A 162 18.54 -23.83 -21.74
CA VAL A 162 17.71 -23.78 -20.54
C VAL A 162 16.28 -23.44 -20.94
N VAL A 163 15.34 -24.19 -20.36
CA VAL A 163 13.92 -23.90 -20.42
C VAL A 163 13.52 -23.15 -19.16
N VAL A 164 13.01 -21.93 -19.31
CA VAL A 164 12.52 -21.08 -18.22
C VAL A 164 11.01 -20.97 -18.31
N LEU A 165 10.34 -21.28 -17.21
CA LEU A 165 8.94 -20.99 -16.98
C LEU A 165 8.85 -19.81 -16.00
N GLY A 166 8.07 -18.81 -16.36
CA GLY A 166 7.96 -17.62 -15.55
C GLY A 166 6.81 -16.72 -15.96
N ARG A 167 6.87 -15.48 -15.49
CA ARG A 167 5.87 -14.45 -15.73
C ARG A 167 6.51 -13.31 -16.50
N ALA A 168 5.92 -12.95 -17.63
CA ALA A 168 6.38 -11.87 -18.48
C ALA A 168 5.85 -10.52 -18.01
N PHE A 169 6.69 -9.50 -18.13
CA PHE A 169 6.42 -8.13 -17.72
C PHE A 169 6.90 -7.17 -18.79
N SER A 170 6.17 -6.08 -18.95
CA SER A 170 6.57 -4.95 -19.78
C SER A 170 7.78 -4.22 -19.19
N SER A 171 8.53 -3.52 -20.06
CA SER A 171 9.60 -2.63 -19.61
C SER A 171 9.05 -1.52 -18.72
N VAL A 172 9.68 -1.33 -17.56
CA VAL A 172 9.24 -0.32 -16.59
C VAL A 172 10.06 0.95 -16.77
N GLY A 173 9.70 1.78 -17.75
CA GLY A 173 10.33 3.09 -17.97
C GLY A 173 9.95 4.14 -16.91
N GLY A 174 10.83 5.12 -16.66
CA GLY A 174 10.44 6.41 -16.05
C GLY A 174 10.76 6.63 -14.56
N GLY A 175 12.00 6.39 -14.12
CA GLY A 175 12.43 6.83 -12.78
C GLY A 175 13.94 6.83 -12.58
N SER A 176 14.60 7.92 -12.97
CA SER A 176 16.02 8.18 -12.70
C SER A 176 16.27 8.34 -11.20
N ILE A 177 16.78 7.29 -10.54
CA ILE A 177 17.76 7.39 -9.44
C ILE A 177 18.66 6.15 -9.55
N GLY A 178 19.84 6.30 -10.14
CA GLY A 178 20.90 5.29 -10.22
C GLY A 178 22.14 5.96 -10.79
N SER A 179 23.26 5.88 -10.07
CA SER A 179 24.46 6.69 -10.29
C SER A 179 25.26 6.28 -11.56
N ASP A 180 25.96 7.26 -12.15
CA ASP A 180 26.62 7.20 -13.46
C ASP A 180 28.00 6.49 -13.49
N GLU A 181 28.35 5.68 -12.49
CA GLU A 181 29.69 5.08 -12.42
C GLU A 181 29.65 3.55 -12.54
N ILE A 182 30.29 3.07 -13.61
CA ILE A 182 30.47 1.65 -13.93
C ILE A 182 31.36 1.01 -12.87
N ALA A 183 30.73 0.31 -11.93
CA ALA A 183 31.34 -0.72 -11.12
C ALA A 183 30.29 -1.82 -10.88
N ILE A 184 30.32 -2.86 -11.73
CA ILE A 184 29.47 -4.06 -11.65
C ILE A 184 27.98 -3.71 -11.48
N LEU A 185 27.30 -3.30 -12.56
CA LEU A 185 25.84 -3.23 -12.75
C LEU A 185 24.95 -3.49 -11.50
N THR A 186 25.02 -2.61 -10.48
CA THR A 186 24.44 -2.84 -9.14
C THR A 186 23.27 -1.91 -8.81
N GLU A 187 22.87 -0.95 -9.65
CA GLU A 187 21.86 0.06 -9.22
C GLU A 187 20.72 0.33 -10.21
N LEU A 188 20.21 -0.70 -10.87
CA LEU A 188 18.86 -0.60 -11.44
C LEU A 188 17.84 -0.72 -10.30
N ASN A 189 17.20 0.39 -9.89
CA ASN A 189 16.07 0.35 -8.95
C ASN A 189 14.80 -0.24 -9.59
N ARG A 190 14.76 -0.30 -10.93
CA ARG A 190 13.69 -0.86 -11.76
C ARG A 190 14.32 -1.58 -12.94
N LEU A 191 13.67 -2.62 -13.45
CA LEU A 191 14.15 -3.31 -14.65
C LEU A 191 13.67 -2.55 -15.89
N ASP A 192 14.55 -1.66 -16.36
CA ASP A 192 14.35 -0.81 -17.54
C ASP A 192 15.13 -1.39 -18.72
N LEU A 193 14.41 -1.93 -19.72
CA LEU A 193 15.01 -2.64 -20.83
C LEU A 193 15.77 -1.71 -21.79
N ASP A 194 15.41 -0.43 -21.87
CA ASP A 194 16.17 0.53 -22.67
C ASP A 194 17.55 0.77 -22.07
N ARG A 195 17.63 0.87 -20.73
CA ARG A 195 18.92 0.99 -20.05
C ARG A 195 19.75 -0.28 -20.17
N VAL A 196 19.13 -1.46 -20.16
CA VAL A 196 19.85 -2.72 -20.41
C VAL A 196 20.44 -2.75 -21.82
N ARG A 197 19.67 -2.33 -22.84
CA ARG A 197 20.16 -2.21 -24.23
C ARG A 197 21.36 -1.27 -24.33
N GLU A 198 21.28 -0.11 -23.69
CA GLU A 198 22.34 0.90 -23.72
C GLU A 198 23.64 0.40 -23.07
N LEU A 199 23.53 -0.29 -21.93
CA LEU A 199 24.69 -0.76 -21.17
C LEU A 199 25.34 -2.03 -21.74
N THR A 200 24.53 -2.94 -22.31
CA THR A 200 25.02 -4.23 -22.81
C THR A 200 25.31 -4.22 -24.30
N GLY A 201 24.68 -3.32 -25.07
CA GLY A 201 24.72 -3.34 -26.53
C GLY A 201 23.90 -4.47 -27.17
N LEU A 202 23.12 -5.21 -26.38
CA LEU A 202 22.30 -6.34 -26.84
C LEU A 202 20.98 -5.88 -27.47
N VAL A 203 20.45 -6.69 -28.38
CA VAL A 203 19.10 -6.52 -28.94
C VAL A 203 18.09 -7.16 -27.99
N VAL A 204 17.78 -6.45 -26.92
CA VAL A 204 16.85 -6.91 -25.88
C VAL A 204 15.40 -6.75 -26.35
N ALA A 205 14.57 -7.78 -26.14
CA ALA A 205 13.13 -7.77 -26.38
C ALA A 205 12.39 -6.74 -25.50
N ASP A 206 11.15 -6.40 -25.84
CA ASP A 206 10.35 -5.40 -25.10
C ASP A 206 9.68 -5.95 -23.82
N MET A 207 9.93 -7.22 -23.50
CA MET A 207 9.49 -7.87 -22.28
C MET A 207 10.65 -8.55 -21.56
N TRP A 208 10.53 -8.64 -20.23
CA TRP A 208 11.40 -9.44 -19.38
C TRP A 208 10.59 -10.48 -18.62
N VAL A 209 11.25 -11.54 -18.16
CA VAL A 209 10.59 -12.66 -17.48
C VAL A 209 11.11 -12.78 -16.05
N GLN A 210 10.20 -12.81 -15.08
CA GLN A 210 10.48 -13.27 -13.73
C GLN A 210 10.46 -14.79 -13.72
N LEU A 211 11.58 -15.41 -13.40
CA LEU A 211 11.72 -16.85 -13.31
C LEU A 211 10.91 -17.41 -12.15
N ASP A 212 10.08 -18.41 -12.44
CA ASP A 212 9.40 -19.22 -11.44
C ASP A 212 10.08 -20.59 -11.32
N GLN A 213 10.36 -21.22 -12.47
CA GLN A 213 11.04 -22.52 -12.56
C GLN A 213 11.96 -22.57 -13.78
N GLN A 214 13.00 -23.39 -13.73
CA GLN A 214 13.85 -23.66 -14.89
C GLN A 214 14.33 -25.11 -14.96
N GLN A 215 14.69 -25.55 -16.16
CA GLN A 215 15.34 -26.83 -16.42
C GLN A 215 16.56 -26.61 -17.34
N PRO A 216 17.78 -27.02 -16.91
CA PRO A 216 18.13 -27.64 -15.63
C PRO A 216 17.91 -26.71 -14.42
N GLY A 217 17.53 -27.29 -13.28
CA GLY A 217 17.35 -26.55 -12.02
C GLY A 217 18.69 -26.17 -11.37
N VAL A 218 18.68 -25.12 -10.53
CA VAL A 218 19.81 -24.70 -9.67
C VAL A 218 19.46 -24.90 -8.19
N ALA A 219 20.45 -25.19 -7.35
CA ALA A 219 20.22 -25.82 -6.05
C ALA A 219 20.08 -24.87 -4.84
N SER A 220 20.62 -23.64 -4.88
CA SER A 220 20.75 -22.80 -3.68
C SER A 220 20.38 -21.34 -3.87
N LEU A 221 20.86 -20.71 -4.95
CA LEU A 221 20.59 -19.32 -5.28
C LEU A 221 20.45 -19.15 -6.80
N PRO A 222 19.77 -18.08 -7.25
CA PRO A 222 18.99 -17.11 -6.47
C PRO A 222 17.67 -17.69 -5.91
N ILE A 223 17.11 -17.05 -4.89
CA ILE A 223 15.83 -17.44 -4.30
C ILE A 223 14.70 -17.02 -5.25
N SER A 224 13.88 -17.97 -5.71
CA SER A 224 12.70 -17.65 -6.51
C SER A 224 11.77 -16.72 -5.75
N VAL A 225 11.37 -15.61 -6.40
CA VAL A 225 10.48 -14.60 -5.80
C VAL A 225 9.06 -14.94 -6.22
N PRO A 226 8.22 -15.47 -5.31
CA PRO A 226 6.85 -15.79 -5.63
C PRO A 226 6.09 -14.52 -6.03
N PRO A 227 4.97 -14.65 -6.77
CA PRO A 227 4.06 -13.54 -6.97
C PRO A 227 3.67 -12.92 -5.62
N GLU A 228 3.49 -11.60 -5.62
CA GLU A 228 2.93 -10.90 -4.46
C GLU A 228 1.62 -11.58 -4.07
N SER A 229 1.38 -11.72 -2.76
CA SER A 229 0.12 -12.27 -2.31
C SER A 229 -1.02 -11.38 -2.77
N LEU A 230 -2.01 -12.00 -3.43
CA LEU A 230 -3.26 -11.36 -3.82
C LEU A 230 -4.21 -11.23 -2.63
N ASP A 231 -3.66 -10.91 -1.46
CA ASP A 231 -4.44 -10.63 -0.26
C ASP A 231 -5.10 -9.26 -0.40
N ASP A 232 -6.34 -9.20 0.07
CA ASP A 232 -7.17 -8.00 0.07
C ASP A 232 -6.78 -7.03 1.19
N GLY A 233 -5.94 -7.48 2.12
CA GLY A 233 -5.54 -6.71 3.28
C GLY A 233 -6.69 -6.45 4.26
N PRO A 234 -6.41 -5.70 5.33
CA PRO A 234 -7.37 -5.47 6.42
C PRO A 234 -8.42 -4.39 6.12
N HIS A 235 -8.69 -4.05 4.85
CA HIS A 235 -9.59 -2.95 4.49
C HIS A 235 -11.00 -3.12 5.08
N LEU A 236 -11.56 -4.34 5.00
CA LEU A 236 -12.89 -4.63 5.55
C LEU A 236 -12.93 -4.47 7.08
N SER A 237 -11.93 -4.96 7.80
CA SER A 237 -11.89 -4.86 9.27
C SER A 237 -11.75 -3.41 9.73
N TYR A 238 -10.95 -2.61 9.02
CA TYR A 238 -10.88 -1.16 9.26
C TYR A 238 -12.20 -0.45 8.94
N ALA A 239 -12.92 -0.83 7.89
CA ALA A 239 -14.25 -0.27 7.61
C ALA A 239 -15.21 -0.51 8.78
N PHE A 240 -15.25 -1.73 9.31
CA PHE A 240 -16.04 -2.06 10.49
C PHE A 240 -15.64 -1.24 11.72
N GLN A 241 -14.34 -1.04 11.96
CA GLN A 241 -13.86 -0.18 13.06
C GLN A 241 -14.38 1.25 12.92
N TRP A 242 -14.32 1.84 11.72
CA TRP A 242 -14.81 3.20 11.49
C TRP A 242 -16.31 3.35 11.75
N PHE A 243 -17.11 2.39 11.28
CA PHE A 243 -18.55 2.40 11.56
C PHE A 243 -18.84 2.15 13.05
N PHE A 244 -18.07 1.29 13.72
CA PHE A 244 -18.20 1.05 15.15
C PHE A 244 -17.89 2.32 15.97
N PHE A 245 -16.82 3.04 15.66
CA PHE A 245 -16.49 4.31 16.32
C PHE A 245 -17.54 5.39 16.07
N SER A 246 -18.06 5.48 14.84
CA SER A 246 -19.15 6.38 14.50
C SER A 246 -20.41 6.10 15.34
N ALA A 247 -20.84 4.83 15.40
CA ALA A 247 -21.98 4.41 16.22
C ALA A 247 -21.74 4.69 17.71
N GLY A 248 -20.55 4.38 18.21
CA GLY A 248 -20.14 4.67 19.59
C GLY A 248 -20.22 6.17 19.92
N ALA A 249 -19.74 7.03 19.02
CA ALA A 249 -19.80 8.47 19.19
C ALA A 249 -21.25 8.99 19.28
N ILE A 250 -22.14 8.50 18.41
CA ILE A 250 -23.56 8.85 18.42
C ILE A 250 -24.20 8.42 19.75
N VAL A 251 -23.95 7.18 20.19
CA VAL A 251 -24.52 6.63 21.44
C VAL A 251 -24.03 7.43 22.65
N VAL A 252 -22.72 7.62 22.78
CA VAL A 252 -22.13 8.36 23.90
C VAL A 252 -22.65 9.79 23.93
N TYR A 253 -22.70 10.47 22.77
CA TYR A 253 -23.19 11.84 22.71
C TYR A 253 -24.69 11.94 23.05
N GLY A 254 -25.52 11.00 22.56
CA GLY A 254 -26.93 10.92 22.92
C GLY A 254 -27.15 10.69 24.42
N LEU A 255 -26.32 9.87 25.06
CA LEU A 255 -26.36 9.67 26.52
C LEU A 255 -25.98 10.94 27.29
N ILE A 256 -24.97 11.68 26.81
CA ILE A 256 -24.59 12.99 27.39
C ILE A 256 -25.76 13.98 27.30
N LEU A 257 -26.39 14.09 26.13
CA LEU A 257 -27.55 14.95 25.92
C LEU A 257 -28.72 14.55 26.83
N ARG A 258 -29.03 13.25 26.93
CA ARG A 258 -30.10 12.72 27.79
C ARG A 258 -29.85 13.00 29.26
N ARG A 259 -28.60 12.83 29.72
CA ARG A 259 -28.20 13.13 31.10
C ARG A 259 -28.37 14.62 31.39
N ARG A 260 -27.90 15.47 30.48
CA ARG A 260 -27.96 16.92 30.63
C ARG A 260 -29.40 17.45 30.62
N HIS A 261 -30.26 16.92 29.76
CA HIS A 261 -31.68 17.25 29.75
C HIS A 261 -32.37 16.90 31.08
N ARG A 262 -32.00 15.77 31.69
CA ARG A 262 -32.53 15.38 33.02
C ARG A 262 -32.07 16.32 34.12
N GLU A 263 -30.82 16.80 34.05
CA GLU A 263 -30.29 17.80 34.99
C GLU A 263 -30.98 19.16 34.84
N SER A 264 -31.39 19.57 33.63
CA SER A 264 -32.11 20.84 33.42
C SER A 264 -33.57 20.82 33.84
N LEU A 265 -34.14 19.64 34.12
CA LEU A 265 -35.51 19.46 34.62
C LEU A 265 -35.60 19.37 36.15
N ARG A 266 -34.46 19.31 36.85
CA ARG A 266 -34.35 19.31 38.30
C ARG A 266 -34.06 20.72 38.82
#